data_AF-A0A497L6K0-F1
#
_entry.id   AF-A0A497L6K0-F1
#
_cell.length_a   1.000
_cell.length_b   1.000
_cell.length_c   1.000
_cell.angle_alpha   90.00
_cell.angle_beta   90.00
_cell.angle_gamma   90.00
#
_symmetry.space_group_name_H-M   'P 1'
#
loop_
_entity.id
_entity.type
_entity.pdbx_description
1 polymer ?
#
loop_
_entity_poly.entity_id
_entity_poly.type
_entity_poly.pdbx_seq_one_letter_code
_entity_poly.pdbx_strand_id
1 'polypeptide(L)'
;MSLSFPTRRVEEGAAVIQVPEIRPAEGEPLDRALSRAPVFYNPRMRLNRDTAVLALGVHQARLSRPVVACEPMCGTGVRGIR
;
A
#
# COMPACT_ATOMS: atom_id res chain seq x y z
N MET A 1 -2.56 18.92 -7.94
CA MET A 1 -3.81 18.33 -7.41
C MET A 1 -3.70 18.25 -5.90
N SER A 2 -4.74 18.63 -5.17
CA SER A 2 -4.81 18.54 -3.70
C SER A 2 -5.97 17.64 -3.30
N LEU A 3 -5.72 16.70 -2.40
CA LEU A 3 -6.76 15.84 -1.81
C LEU A 3 -7.52 16.62 -0.73
N SER A 4 -8.78 16.26 -0.48
CA SER A 4 -9.67 16.92 0.49
C SER A 4 -9.38 16.59 1.97
N PHE A 5 -8.31 15.83 2.23
CA PHE A 5 -7.90 15.41 3.56
C PHE A 5 -6.38 15.55 3.73
N PRO A 6 -5.88 15.72 4.97
CA PRO A 6 -4.45 15.78 5.23
C PRO A 6 -3.72 14.51 4.78
N THR A 7 -2.56 14.68 4.14
CA THR A 7 -1.75 13.57 3.66
C THR A 7 -0.29 13.74 4.02
N ARG A 8 0.42 12.62 4.08
CA ARG A 8 1.87 12.59 4.17
C ARG A 8 2.44 11.69 3.09
N ARG A 9 3.67 11.97 2.67
CA ARG A 9 4.42 11.07 1.77
C ARG A 9 5.02 9.93 2.55
N VAL A 10 5.00 8.74 1.94
CA VAL A 10 5.66 7.53 2.44
C VAL A 10 6.44 6.89 1.30
N GLU A 11 7.61 6.38 1.63
CA GLU A 11 8.43 5.56 0.75
C GLU A 11 8.34 4.10 1.21
N GLU A 12 8.04 3.21 0.28
CA GLU A 12 8.06 1.77 0.51
C GLU A 12 8.63 1.03 -0.70
N GLY A 13 9.85 0.50 -0.56
CA GLY A 13 10.60 0.01 -1.71
C GLY A 13 10.88 1.14 -2.68
N ALA A 14 10.66 0.94 -3.98
CA ALA A 14 10.80 1.98 -5.00
C ALA A 14 9.58 2.91 -5.12
N ALA A 15 8.48 2.63 -4.41
CA ALA A 15 7.25 3.41 -4.52
C ALA A 15 7.26 4.59 -3.54
N VAL A 16 6.89 5.76 -4.05
CA VAL A 16 6.61 6.97 -3.26
C VAL A 16 5.14 7.31 -3.42
N ILE A 17 4.39 7.23 -2.33
CA ILE A 17 2.93 7.37 -2.33
C ILE A 17 2.47 8.46 -1.34
N GLN A 18 1.28 9.01 -1.59
CA GLN A 18 0.57 9.82 -0.61
C GLN A 18 -0.39 8.92 0.19
N VAL A 19 -0.34 9.02 1.52
CA VAL A 19 -1.24 8.30 2.42
C VAL A 19 -1.96 9.31 3.31
N PRO A 20 -3.17 8.99 3.80
CA PRO A 20 -3.84 9.85 4.79
C PRO A 20 -2.98 10.02 6.05
N GLU A 21 -2.95 11.23 6.58
CA GLU A 21 -2.38 11.48 7.91
C GLU A 21 -3.43 11.08 8.95
N ILE A 22 -3.13 10.07 9.76
CA ILE A 22 -4.01 9.56 10.82
C ILE A 22 -3.37 9.89 12.16
N ARG A 23 -4.14 10.54 13.04
CA ARG A 23 -3.79 10.83 14.42
C ARG A 23 -4.71 10.00 15.31
N PRO A 24 -4.25 8.86 15.86
CA PRO A 24 -5.03 8.06 16.79
C PRO A 24 -5.43 8.90 18.02
N ALA A 25 -6.64 8.68 18.53
CA ALA A 25 -7.01 9.24 19.82
C ALA A 25 -6.20 8.58 20.95
N GLU A 26 -6.13 9.22 22.12
CA GLU A 26 -5.47 8.63 23.28
C GLU A 26 -6.10 7.28 23.66
N GLY A 27 -5.27 6.25 23.84
CA GLY A 27 -5.72 4.88 24.13
C GLY A 27 -6.33 4.13 22.95
N GLU A 28 -6.39 4.72 21.75
CA GLU A 28 -6.95 4.06 20.58
C GLU A 28 -5.97 3.07 19.91
N PRO A 29 -6.38 1.82 19.64
CA PRO A 29 -5.59 0.90 18.84
C PRO A 29 -5.36 1.44 17.42
N LEU A 30 -4.10 1.39 16.96
CA LEU A 30 -3.72 1.87 15.62
C LEU A 30 -4.58 1.26 14.51
N ASP A 31 -4.91 -0.03 14.60
CA ASP A 31 -5.70 -0.73 13.57
C ASP A 31 -7.13 -0.13 13.46
N ARG A 32 -7.70 0.35 14.58
CA ARG A 32 -8.99 1.06 14.59
C ARG A 32 -8.87 2.49 14.03
N ALA A 33 -7.75 3.16 14.28
CA ALA A 33 -7.51 4.48 13.69
C ALA A 33 -7.35 4.39 12.17
N LEU A 34 -6.60 3.40 11.68
CA LEU A 34 -6.37 3.16 10.25
C LEU A 34 -7.63 2.74 9.50
N SER A 35 -8.55 2.00 10.12
CA SER A 35 -9.81 1.58 9.48
C SER A 35 -10.77 2.75 9.19
N ARG A 36 -10.59 3.90 9.84
CA ARG A 36 -11.35 5.13 9.56
C ARG A 36 -10.71 6.02 8.50
N ALA A 37 -9.52 5.67 8.01
CA ALA A 37 -8.85 6.47 7.00
C ALA A 37 -9.71 6.52 5.72
N PRO A 38 -9.76 7.69 5.02
CA PRO A 38 -10.52 7.80 3.78
C PRO A 38 -9.98 6.88 2.66
N VAL A 39 -8.69 6.50 2.76
CA VAL A 39 -8.04 5.51 1.90
C VAL A 39 -7.11 4.65 2.75
N PHE A 40 -7.18 3.32 2.59
CA PHE A 40 -6.47 2.40 3.48
C PHE A 40 -4.97 2.29 3.16
N TYR A 41 -4.13 2.41 4.20
CA TYR A 41 -2.71 2.07 4.19
C TYR A 41 -2.29 1.55 5.58
N ASN A 42 -1.82 0.30 5.64
CA ASN A 42 -1.24 -0.27 6.86
C ASN A 42 0.27 -0.47 6.68
N PRO A 43 1.14 0.22 7.45
CA PRO A 43 2.58 0.04 7.37
C PRO A 43 3.05 -1.36 7.82
N ARG A 44 2.29 -2.06 8.69
CA ARG A 44 2.62 -3.43 9.12
C ARG A 44 2.56 -4.45 7.98
N MET A 45 1.88 -4.12 6.88
CA MET A 45 1.74 -4.98 5.70
C MET A 45 2.92 -4.90 4.72
N ARG A 46 4.02 -4.20 5.08
CA ARG A 46 5.21 -4.09 4.22
C ARG A 46 5.76 -5.46 3.83
N LEU A 47 5.96 -6.38 4.79
CA LEU A 47 6.47 -7.72 4.50
C LEU A 47 5.53 -8.51 3.57
N ASN A 48 4.21 -8.40 3.78
CA ASN A 48 3.24 -9.04 2.91
C ASN A 48 3.35 -8.55 1.45
N ARG A 49 3.61 -7.24 1.25
CA ARG A 49 3.81 -6.65 -0.07
C ARG A 49 5.17 -7.02 -0.67
N ASP A 50 6.23 -7.05 0.13
CA ASP A 50 7.56 -7.52 -0.29
C ASP A 50 7.48 -8.96 -0.85
N THR A 51 6.78 -9.85 -0.14
CA THR A 51 6.56 -11.24 -0.60
C THR A 51 5.79 -11.30 -1.91
N ALA A 52 4.80 -10.42 -2.12
CA ALA A 52 4.03 -10.39 -3.36
C ALA A 52 4.88 -9.94 -4.57
N VAL A 53 5.74 -8.93 -4.39
CA VAL A 53 6.70 -8.49 -5.41
C VAL A 53 7.65 -9.63 -5.78
N LEU A 54 8.21 -10.33 -4.79
CA LEU A 54 9.10 -11.48 -5.03
C LEU A 54 8.37 -12.61 -5.77
N ALA A 55 7.16 -12.96 -5.34
CA ALA A 55 6.37 -14.02 -5.96
C ALA A 55 6.02 -13.69 -7.42
N LEU A 56 5.61 -12.45 -7.70
CA LEU A 56 5.31 -12.00 -9.05
C LEU A 56 6.56 -11.97 -9.94
N GLY A 57 7.69 -11.49 -9.40
CA GLY A 57 8.97 -11.46 -10.11
C GLY A 57 9.44 -12.87 -10.50
N VAL A 58 9.38 -13.84 -9.59
CA VAL A 58 9.72 -15.24 -9.90
C VAL A 58 8.73 -15.85 -10.90
N HIS A 59 7.43 -15.56 -10.79
CA HIS A 59 6.43 -16.04 -11.73
C HIS A 59 6.68 -15.49 -13.14
N GLN A 60 6.94 -14.18 -13.26
CA GLN A 60 7.28 -13.52 -14.52
C GLN A 60 8.55 -14.11 -15.14
N ALA A 61 9.61 -14.34 -14.35
CA ALA A 61 10.86 -14.90 -14.85
C ALA A 61 10.70 -16.33 -15.43
N ARG A 62 9.67 -17.07 -15.01
CA ARG A 62 9.33 -18.40 -15.53
C ARG A 62 8.43 -18.35 -16.78
N LEU A 63 7.87 -17.19 -17.11
CA LEU A 63 7.00 -17.00 -18.26
C LEU A 63 7.79 -16.35 -19.40
N SER A 64 7.73 -16.93 -20.59
CA SER A 64 8.28 -16.31 -21.81
C SER A 64 7.37 -15.22 -22.38
N ARG A 65 6.61 -14.52 -21.52
CA ARG A 65 5.63 -13.50 -21.93
C ARG A 65 5.41 -12.45 -20.82
N PRO A 66 4.92 -11.25 -21.16
CA PRO A 66 4.47 -10.27 -20.18
C PRO A 66 3.37 -10.81 -19.26
N VAL A 67 3.38 -10.33 -18.02
CA VAL A 67 2.35 -10.62 -17.01
C VAL A 67 1.39 -9.44 -16.92
N VAL A 68 0.10 -9.74 -16.88
CA VAL A 68 -0.95 -8.77 -16.57
C VAL A 68 -1.46 -9.13 -15.18
N ALA A 69 -1.40 -8.17 -14.24
CA ALA A 69 -1.80 -8.36 -12.86
C ALA A 69 -2.91 -7.37 -12.48
N CYS A 70 -3.70 -7.72 -11.47
CA CYS A 70 -4.78 -6.90 -10.93
C CYS A 70 -4.70 -6.92 -9.40
N GLU A 71 -4.78 -5.75 -8.77
CA GLU A 71 -5.01 -5.61 -7.33
C GLU A 71 -6.43 -5.07 -7.12
N PRO A 72 -7.44 -5.92 -6.92
CA PRO A 72 -8.84 -5.51 -6.91
C PRO A 72 -9.21 -4.63 -5.71
N MET A 73 -8.49 -4.77 -4.59
CA MET A 73 -8.70 -3.98 -3.37
C MET A 73 -7.43 -3.19 -3.04
N CYS A 74 -7.12 -2.22 -3.90
CA CYS A 74 -5.80 -1.61 -3.92
C CYS A 74 -5.53 -0.58 -2.80
N GLY A 75 -6.56 -0.05 -2.12
CA GLY A 75 -6.39 1.00 -1.12
C GLY A 75 -5.64 2.20 -1.72
N THR A 76 -4.48 2.54 -1.17
CA THR A 76 -3.59 3.57 -1.73
C THR A 76 -2.88 3.17 -3.03
N GLY A 77 -3.04 1.92 -3.49
CA GLY A 77 -2.39 1.41 -4.70
C GLY A 77 -0.98 0.87 -4.48
N VAL A 78 -0.44 0.97 -3.27
CA VAL A 78 0.99 0.69 -2.99
C VAL A 78 1.47 -0.67 -3.47
N ARG A 79 0.64 -1.72 -3.42
CA ARG A 79 1.05 -3.05 -3.91
C ARG A 79 1.23 -3.07 -5.42
N GLY A 80 0.33 -2.43 -6.18
CA GLY A 80 0.39 -2.43 -7.65
C GLY A 80 1.39 -1.45 -8.23
N ILE A 81 1.76 -0.40 -7.48
CA ILE A 81 2.80 0.57 -7.88
C ILE A 81 4.20 -0.01 -7.69
N ARG A 82 4.38 -0.87 -6.67
CA ARG A 82 5.65 -1.53 -6.35
C ARG A 82 5.94 -2.70 -7.28
#